data_AF-A0A937RKJ7-F1
#
_entry.id   AF-A0A937RKJ7-F1
#
_cell.length_a   1.000
_cell.length_b   1.000
_cell.length_c   1.000
_cell.angle_alpha   90.00
_cell.angle_beta   90.00
_cell.angle_gamma   90.00
#
_symmetry.space_group_name_H-M   'P 1'
#
loop_
_entity.id
_entity.type
_entity.pdbx_description
1 polymer ?
#
loop_
_entity_poly.entity_id
_entity_poly.type
_entity_poly.pdbx_seq_one_letter_code
_entity_poly.pdbx_strand_id
1 'polypeptide(L)'
;MASPDLACPPCSAAFGYVCVDDGNEDLIDYLHRRLAGYALGAGLSLVEVYVDRETPAERSERPALGILLDQMGRYPGALMLVVDEDQLPAVPAARAVVDERLAETGGALQVIPEKTGVHEERDSPLVTEAGVAAESCWVILVKDLQAIASLLPGGDRPVLTVPEPRYPPILEPRAVPDLGDTAAGSDGVSEVTVTTGDSAAQVAVALARLPVRARFVESYGDVDTTLVFSYATEPSARSEASSNNQIQQCEAPPAQAVPYSAQD
;
A
#
# COMPACT_ATOMS: atom_id res chain seq x y z
N MET A 1 23.15 13.25 -31.28
CA MET A 1 22.83 12.00 -30.57
C MET A 1 21.61 12.30 -29.71
N ALA A 2 20.44 11.79 -30.08
CA ALA A 2 19.21 11.98 -29.29
C ALA A 2 19.34 11.13 -28.02
N SER A 3 19.13 11.74 -26.85
CA SER A 3 18.99 11.00 -25.61
C SER A 3 17.87 9.97 -25.78
N PRO A 4 18.07 8.69 -25.39
CA PRO A 4 16.98 7.75 -25.37
C PRO A 4 15.92 8.33 -24.41
N ASP A 5 14.78 8.69 -24.99
CA ASP A 5 13.60 9.08 -24.25
C ASP A 5 13.32 7.94 -23.29
N LEU A 6 13.51 8.18 -21.99
CA LEU A 6 13.15 7.24 -20.94
C LEU A 6 11.63 7.22 -20.88
N ALA A 7 11.01 6.68 -21.92
CA ALA A 7 9.60 6.39 -21.96
C ALA A 7 9.34 5.47 -20.77
N CYS A 8 8.71 6.03 -19.74
CA CYS A 8 8.18 5.24 -18.64
C CYS A 8 7.41 4.09 -19.30
N PRO A 9 7.69 2.82 -18.95
CA PRO A 9 6.95 1.71 -19.52
C PRO A 9 5.46 2.05 -19.37
N PRO A 10 4.65 1.90 -20.44
CA PRO A 10 3.26 2.34 -20.40
C PRO A 10 2.58 1.66 -19.21
N CYS A 11 2.14 2.45 -18.24
CA CYS A 11 1.33 1.92 -17.15
C CYS A 11 0.14 1.22 -17.78
N SER A 12 -0.02 -0.08 -17.53
CA SER A 12 -1.15 -0.83 -18.07
C SER A 12 -2.45 -0.17 -17.58
N ALA A 13 -3.36 0.07 -18.52
CA ALA A 13 -4.68 0.59 -18.21
C ALA A 13 -5.48 -0.45 -17.41
N ALA A 14 -6.17 0.00 -16.37
CA ALA A 14 -7.05 -0.84 -15.57
C ALA A 14 -8.45 -0.23 -15.49
N PHE A 15 -9.47 -1.07 -15.49
CA PHE A 15 -10.87 -0.70 -15.34
C PHE A 15 -11.45 -1.44 -14.14
N GLY A 16 -12.03 -0.72 -13.19
CA GLY A 16 -12.69 -1.33 -12.05
C GLY A 16 -14.12 -1.71 -12.37
N TYR A 17 -14.60 -2.81 -11.79
CA TYR A 17 -15.99 -3.19 -11.85
C TYR A 17 -16.53 -3.52 -10.46
N VAL A 18 -17.71 -2.99 -10.16
CA VAL A 18 -18.42 -3.17 -8.90
C VAL A 18 -19.87 -3.50 -9.21
N CYS A 19 -20.40 -4.49 -8.51
CA CYS A 19 -21.80 -4.88 -8.52
C CYS A 19 -22.29 -5.01 -7.08
N VAL A 20 -23.39 -4.33 -6.77
CA VAL A 20 -23.96 -4.30 -5.42
C VAL A 20 -25.47 -4.51 -5.49
N ASP A 21 -25.97 -5.44 -4.68
CA ASP A 21 -27.37 -5.92 -4.73
C ASP A 21 -28.39 -4.93 -4.16
N ASP A 22 -27.99 -4.10 -3.19
CA ASP A 22 -28.87 -3.22 -2.43
C ASP A 22 -28.64 -1.72 -2.71
N GLY A 23 -27.74 -1.40 -3.64
CA GLY A 23 -27.40 -0.01 -3.99
C GLY A 23 -26.74 0.76 -2.84
N ASN A 24 -26.13 0.06 -1.86
CA ASN A 24 -25.45 0.69 -0.74
C ASN A 24 -24.24 1.53 -1.21
N GLU A 25 -24.40 2.86 -1.20
CA GLU A 25 -23.38 3.80 -1.67
C GLU A 25 -22.12 3.78 -0.80
N ASP A 26 -22.22 3.54 0.52
CA ASP A 26 -21.04 3.44 1.39
C ASP A 26 -20.17 2.23 1.02
N LEU A 27 -20.81 1.11 0.67
CA LEU A 27 -20.13 -0.08 0.18
C LEU A 27 -19.51 0.17 -1.19
N ILE A 28 -20.22 0.84 -2.11
CA ILE A 28 -19.70 1.22 -3.42
C ILE A 28 -18.44 2.10 -3.26
N ASP A 29 -18.49 3.12 -2.41
CA ASP A 29 -17.37 4.01 -2.13
C ASP A 29 -16.18 3.29 -1.49
N TYR A 30 -16.44 2.32 -0.60
CA TYR A 30 -15.42 1.45 -0.03
C TYR A 30 -14.74 0.60 -1.12
N LEU A 31 -15.51 -0.07 -1.97
CA LEU A 31 -14.98 -0.92 -3.05
C LEU A 31 -14.23 -0.09 -4.09
N HIS A 32 -14.73 1.11 -4.41
CA HIS A 32 -14.05 2.06 -5.29
C HIS A 32 -12.67 2.46 -4.74
N ARG A 33 -12.59 2.85 -3.47
CA ARG A 33 -11.31 3.17 -2.81
C ARG A 33 -10.37 1.97 -2.78
N ARG A 34 -10.89 0.76 -2.55
CA ARG A 34 -10.10 -0.48 -2.57
C ARG A 34 -9.51 -0.77 -3.96
N LEU A 35 -10.31 -0.64 -5.02
CA LEU A 35 -9.85 -0.77 -6.42
C LEU A 35 -8.77 0.26 -6.76
N ALA A 36 -8.98 1.52 -6.38
CA ALA A 36 -8.02 2.60 -6.59
C ALA A 36 -6.69 2.36 -5.86
N GLY A 37 -6.76 1.96 -4.58
CA GLY A 37 -5.58 1.63 -3.79
C GLY A 37 -4.79 0.45 -4.36
N TYR A 38 -5.47 -0.61 -4.81
CA TYR A 38 -4.82 -1.75 -5.45
C TYR A 38 -4.16 -1.36 -6.78
N ALA A 39 -4.88 -0.65 -7.65
CA ALA A 39 -4.35 -0.22 -8.94
C ALA A 39 -3.09 0.64 -8.77
N LEU A 40 -3.13 1.59 -7.83
CA LEU A 40 -1.97 2.42 -7.49
C LEU A 40 -0.81 1.56 -6.97
N GLY A 41 -1.07 0.65 -6.03
CA GLY A 41 -0.06 -0.24 -5.46
C GLY A 41 0.59 -1.18 -6.49
N ALA A 42 -0.16 -1.57 -7.51
CA ALA A 42 0.30 -2.40 -8.62
C ALA A 42 0.94 -1.60 -9.78
N GLY A 43 1.04 -0.27 -9.67
CA GLY A 43 1.55 0.58 -10.75
C GLY A 43 0.64 0.65 -11.99
N LEU A 44 -0.64 0.34 -11.82
CA LEU A 44 -1.67 0.38 -12.86
C LEU A 44 -2.29 1.78 -12.95
N SER A 45 -2.73 2.15 -14.15
CA SER A 45 -3.49 3.39 -14.36
C SER A 45 -4.98 3.07 -14.35
N LEU A 46 -5.64 3.22 -13.20
CA LEU A 46 -7.09 3.03 -13.09
C LEU A 46 -7.80 4.12 -13.90
N VAL A 47 -8.40 3.73 -15.02
CA VAL A 47 -9.05 4.63 -15.99
C VAL A 47 -10.43 5.05 -15.48
N GLU A 48 -11.26 4.08 -15.11
CA GLU A 48 -12.63 4.30 -14.66
C GLU A 48 -13.14 3.09 -13.87
N VAL A 49 -14.15 3.30 -13.03
CA VAL A 49 -14.86 2.24 -12.30
C VAL A 49 -16.33 2.22 -12.73
N TYR A 50 -16.79 1.07 -13.17
CA TYR A 50 -18.16 0.84 -13.63
C TYR A 50 -18.96 0.14 -12.53
N VAL A 51 -20.15 0.65 -12.24
CA VAL A 51 -20.98 0.18 -11.13
C VAL A 51 -22.35 -0.27 -11.63
N ASP A 52 -22.68 -1.54 -11.41
CA ASP A 52 -24.04 -2.05 -11.54
C ASP A 52 -24.72 -2.05 -10.16
N ARG A 53 -25.80 -1.27 -10.04
CA ARG A 53 -26.61 -1.15 -8.81
C ARG A 53 -27.83 -2.06 -8.89
N GLU A 54 -28.29 -2.56 -7.74
CA GLU A 54 -29.53 -3.35 -7.61
C GLU A 54 -29.60 -4.53 -8.59
N THR A 55 -28.42 -5.11 -8.88
CA THR A 55 -28.26 -6.13 -9.91
C THR A 55 -27.72 -7.40 -9.25
N PRO A 56 -28.61 -8.27 -8.74
CA PRO A 56 -28.18 -9.48 -8.04
C PRO A 56 -27.40 -10.41 -8.96
N ALA A 57 -26.57 -11.25 -8.36
CA ALA A 57 -25.56 -12.01 -9.09
C ALA A 57 -26.13 -12.89 -10.23
N GLU A 58 -27.37 -13.35 -10.07
CA GLU A 58 -28.10 -14.21 -11.00
C GLU A 58 -28.64 -13.46 -12.22
N ARG A 59 -28.71 -12.12 -12.21
CA ARG A 59 -29.12 -11.37 -13.40
C ARG A 59 -28.02 -11.42 -14.45
N SER A 60 -28.44 -11.83 -15.65
CA SER A 60 -27.59 -11.86 -16.84
C SER A 60 -27.38 -10.47 -17.44
N GLU A 61 -28.33 -9.55 -17.25
CA GLU A 61 -28.24 -8.19 -17.76
C GLU A 61 -27.50 -7.30 -16.76
N ARG A 62 -26.32 -6.82 -17.18
CA ARG A 62 -25.40 -6.01 -16.39
C ARG A 62 -24.89 -4.84 -17.23
N PRO A 63 -25.62 -3.71 -17.27
CA PRO A 63 -25.38 -2.64 -18.24
C PRO A 63 -24.00 -2.00 -18.05
N ALA A 64 -23.56 -1.77 -16.81
CA ALA A 64 -22.24 -1.17 -16.57
C ALA A 64 -21.11 -2.11 -16.98
N LEU A 65 -21.27 -3.43 -16.76
CA LEU A 65 -20.32 -4.44 -17.25
C LEU A 65 -20.19 -4.43 -18.78
N GLY A 66 -21.31 -4.34 -19.50
CA GLY A 66 -21.30 -4.24 -20.96
C GLY A 66 -20.53 -3.02 -21.47
N ILE A 67 -20.76 -1.85 -20.86
CA ILE A 67 -20.07 -0.60 -21.22
C ILE A 67 -18.57 -0.70 -20.92
N LEU A 68 -18.19 -1.30 -19.78
CA LEU A 68 -16.80 -1.53 -19.43
C LEU A 68 -16.08 -2.36 -20.50
N LEU A 69 -16.67 -3.48 -20.93
CA LEU A 69 -16.08 -4.37 -21.93
C LEU A 69 -15.90 -3.67 -23.28
N ASP A 70 -16.88 -2.84 -23.69
CA ASP A 70 -16.78 -2.04 -24.91
C ASP A 70 -15.66 -0.98 -24.82
N GLN A 71 -15.45 -0.40 -23.64
CA GLN A 71 -14.39 0.59 -23.41
C GLN A 71 -13.01 -0.06 -23.36
N MET A 72 -12.89 -1.24 -22.73
CA MET A 72 -11.65 -2.03 -22.72
C MET A 72 -11.17 -2.37 -24.13
N GLY A 73 -12.07 -2.56 -25.10
CA GLY A 73 -11.71 -2.76 -26.50
C GLY A 73 -10.90 -1.61 -27.14
N ARG A 74 -10.85 -0.43 -26.50
CA ARG A 74 -10.02 0.72 -26.92
C ARG A 74 -8.61 0.71 -26.32
N TYR A 75 -8.35 -0.18 -25.36
CA TYR A 75 -7.11 -0.27 -24.60
C TYR A 75 -6.57 -1.71 -24.67
N PRO A 76 -5.77 -2.05 -25.71
CA PRO A 76 -5.19 -3.39 -25.84
C PRO A 76 -4.38 -3.77 -24.61
N GLY A 77 -4.64 -4.95 -24.04
CA GLY A 77 -3.96 -5.41 -22.83
C GLY A 77 -4.46 -4.78 -21.52
N ALA A 78 -5.59 -4.09 -21.53
CA ALA A 78 -6.17 -3.55 -20.31
C ALA A 78 -6.60 -4.66 -19.33
N LEU A 79 -6.52 -4.36 -18.04
CA LEU A 79 -6.98 -5.24 -16.97
C LEU A 79 -8.38 -4.84 -16.51
N MET A 80 -9.25 -5.82 -16.32
CA MET A 80 -10.48 -5.66 -15.56
C MET A 80 -10.21 -6.04 -14.10
N LEU A 81 -10.38 -5.11 -13.19
CA LEU A 81 -10.22 -5.31 -11.75
C LEU A 81 -11.57 -5.55 -11.11
N VAL A 82 -11.68 -6.64 -10.35
CA VAL A 82 -12.82 -6.94 -9.48
C VAL A 82 -12.34 -7.24 -8.08
N VAL A 83 -13.16 -6.94 -7.07
CA VAL A 83 -12.80 -7.22 -5.68
C VAL A 83 -12.97 -8.70 -5.34
N ASP A 84 -14.01 -9.33 -5.89
CA ASP A 84 -14.34 -10.74 -5.71
C ASP A 84 -14.90 -11.30 -7.04
N GLU A 85 -14.81 -12.60 -7.25
CA GLU A 85 -15.48 -13.28 -8.36
C GLU A 85 -17.01 -13.23 -8.26
N ASP A 86 -17.56 -13.12 -7.05
CA ASP A 86 -19.00 -12.97 -6.81
C ASP A 86 -19.57 -11.67 -7.41
N GLN A 87 -18.69 -10.70 -7.72
CA GLN A 87 -19.07 -9.49 -8.43
C GLN A 87 -19.47 -9.77 -9.88
N LEU A 88 -19.05 -10.89 -10.46
CA LEU A 88 -19.33 -11.25 -11.85
C LEU A 88 -20.62 -12.07 -12.00
N PRO A 89 -21.18 -12.21 -13.21
CA PRO A 89 -22.37 -13.04 -13.43
C PRO A 89 -22.18 -14.48 -12.93
N ALA A 90 -23.08 -14.93 -12.05
CA ALA A 90 -23.06 -16.30 -11.52
C ALA A 90 -23.56 -17.33 -12.56
N VAL A 91 -24.36 -16.87 -13.54
CA VAL A 91 -24.88 -17.72 -14.62
C VAL A 91 -23.73 -18.09 -15.56
N PRO A 92 -23.38 -19.39 -15.74
CA PRO A 92 -22.21 -19.80 -16.53
C PRO A 92 -22.22 -19.29 -17.97
N ALA A 93 -23.39 -19.22 -18.60
CA ALA A 93 -23.53 -18.69 -19.95
C ALA A 93 -23.19 -17.19 -20.03
N ALA A 94 -23.60 -16.40 -19.03
CA ALA A 94 -23.25 -14.99 -18.95
C ALA A 94 -21.76 -14.81 -18.63
N ARG A 95 -21.19 -15.65 -17.76
CA ARG A 95 -19.75 -15.65 -17.46
C ARG A 95 -18.92 -15.96 -18.70
N ALA A 96 -19.31 -16.94 -19.49
CA ALA A 96 -18.64 -17.30 -20.73
C ALA A 96 -18.59 -16.13 -21.74
N VAL A 97 -19.66 -15.32 -21.82
CA VAL A 97 -19.68 -14.11 -22.66
C VAL A 97 -18.67 -13.07 -22.16
N VAL A 98 -18.55 -12.88 -20.84
CA VAL A 98 -17.55 -11.96 -20.27
C VAL A 98 -16.13 -12.44 -20.60
N ASP A 99 -15.86 -13.73 -20.42
CA ASP A 99 -14.56 -14.33 -20.69
C ASP A 99 -14.19 -14.23 -22.18
N GLU A 100 -15.13 -14.49 -23.08
CA GLU A 100 -14.96 -14.34 -24.53
C GLU A 100 -14.66 -12.88 -24.90
N ARG A 101 -15.41 -11.91 -24.36
CA ARG A 101 -15.20 -10.49 -24.63
C ARG A 101 -13.86 -10.00 -24.10
N LEU A 102 -13.42 -10.44 -22.92
CA LEU A 102 -12.08 -10.11 -22.39
C LEU A 102 -10.97 -10.68 -23.27
N ALA A 103 -11.16 -11.91 -23.78
CA ALA A 103 -10.20 -12.53 -24.69
C ALA A 103 -10.12 -11.79 -26.04
N GLU A 104 -11.26 -11.34 -26.60
CA GLU A 104 -11.30 -10.53 -27.83
C GLU A 104 -10.53 -9.21 -27.69
N THR A 105 -10.60 -8.54 -26.53
CA THR A 105 -9.87 -7.29 -26.28
C THR A 105 -8.39 -7.52 -25.96
N GLY A 106 -7.96 -8.77 -25.81
CA GLY A 106 -6.64 -9.12 -25.27
C GLY A 106 -6.46 -8.65 -23.82
N GLY A 107 -7.57 -8.45 -23.11
CA GLY A 107 -7.58 -8.04 -21.71
C GLY A 107 -7.50 -9.25 -20.78
N ALA A 108 -7.34 -9.00 -19.49
CA ALA A 108 -7.39 -10.05 -18.48
C ALA A 108 -8.21 -9.60 -17.27
N LEU A 109 -8.90 -10.57 -16.65
CA LEU A 109 -9.55 -10.39 -15.36
C LEU A 109 -8.52 -10.56 -14.25
N GLN A 110 -8.45 -9.58 -13.35
CA GLN A 110 -7.67 -9.65 -12.13
C GLN A 110 -8.59 -9.48 -10.93
N VAL A 111 -8.72 -10.55 -10.14
CA VAL A 111 -9.36 -10.49 -8.83
C VAL A 111 -8.35 -9.89 -7.85
N ILE A 112 -8.75 -8.85 -7.13
CA ILE A 112 -7.93 -8.26 -6.08
C ILE A 112 -7.88 -9.27 -4.94
N PRO A 113 -6.69 -9.71 -4.49
CA PRO A 113 -6.62 -10.58 -3.33
C PRO A 113 -7.34 -9.87 -2.18
N GLU A 114 -8.18 -10.61 -1.46
CA GLU A 114 -8.57 -10.16 -0.14
C GLU A 114 -7.29 -9.78 0.59
N LYS A 115 -7.29 -8.59 1.19
CA LYS A 115 -6.21 -8.22 2.09
C LYS A 115 -6.37 -9.22 3.22
N THR A 116 -5.73 -10.38 3.08
CA THR A 116 -5.74 -11.46 4.06
C THR A 116 -5.36 -10.72 5.30
N GLY A 117 -6.36 -10.57 6.18
CA GLY A 117 -6.17 -9.79 7.38
C GLY A 117 -4.87 -10.32 7.95
N VAL A 118 -3.93 -9.40 8.23
CA VAL A 118 -3.05 -9.65 9.35
C VAL A 118 -4.06 -9.79 10.48
N HIS A 119 -4.48 -11.02 10.72
CA HIS A 119 -5.31 -11.37 11.84
C HIS A 119 -4.58 -10.76 13.01
N GLU A 120 -5.35 -10.02 13.79
CA GLU A 120 -5.02 -9.55 15.11
C GLU A 120 -4.73 -10.78 16.00
N GLU A 121 -3.61 -11.46 15.75
CA GLU A 121 -3.07 -12.53 16.57
C GLU A 121 -2.17 -11.88 17.63
N ARG A 122 -2.84 -11.17 18.55
CA ARG A 122 -2.37 -11.12 19.93
C ARG A 122 -2.42 -12.56 20.45
N ASP A 123 -1.26 -13.11 20.76
CA ASP A 123 -0.97 -14.46 21.27
C ASP A 123 -0.66 -15.55 20.22
N SER A 124 0.54 -15.49 19.63
CA SER A 124 1.41 -16.68 19.52
C SER A 124 2.88 -16.34 19.28
N PRO A 125 3.81 -17.22 19.70
CA PRO A 125 5.19 -16.86 19.96
C PRO A 125 6.07 -16.94 18.71
N LEU A 126 7.01 -15.99 18.64
CA LEU A 126 8.29 -15.99 17.93
C LEU A 126 8.57 -17.23 17.06
N VAL A 127 8.37 -17.08 15.74
CA VAL A 127 9.09 -17.87 14.75
C VAL A 127 10.00 -16.93 13.97
N THR A 128 11.29 -17.25 14.07
CA THR A 128 12.43 -16.56 13.48
C THR A 128 12.58 -16.89 12.00
N GLU A 129 13.20 -15.94 11.30
CA GLU A 129 14.06 -16.08 10.11
C GLU A 129 13.47 -15.77 8.72
N ALA A 130 13.99 -14.63 8.22
CA ALA A 130 14.79 -14.53 7.01
C ALA A 130 14.13 -14.80 5.64
N GLY A 131 14.02 -13.71 4.87
CA GLY A 131 14.05 -13.75 3.41
C GLY A 131 12.88 -13.03 2.78
N VAL A 132 13.09 -11.77 2.39
CA VAL A 132 13.12 -11.31 0.99
C VAL A 132 13.25 -9.79 1.03
N ALA A 133 14.46 -9.31 0.73
CA ALA A 133 14.69 -7.94 0.34
C ALA A 133 14.10 -7.73 -1.06
N ALA A 134 12.95 -7.07 -1.13
CA ALA A 134 12.44 -6.52 -2.38
C ALA A 134 12.30 -5.01 -2.22
N GLU A 135 13.11 -4.31 -3.00
CA GLU A 135 13.14 -2.87 -3.16
C GLU A 135 11.73 -2.33 -3.42
N SER A 136 11.13 -1.71 -2.41
CA SER A 136 9.91 -0.92 -2.58
C SER A 136 10.22 0.51 -2.22
N CYS A 137 10.66 1.25 -3.25
CA CYS A 137 10.77 2.69 -3.22
C CYS A 137 9.35 3.25 -3.42
N TRP A 138 8.56 3.28 -2.34
CA TRP A 138 7.26 3.93 -2.34
C TRP A 138 7.49 5.46 -2.34
N VAL A 139 7.49 6.03 -3.53
CA VAL A 139 7.31 7.47 -3.70
C VAL A 139 5.87 7.77 -3.30
N ILE A 140 5.68 8.51 -2.20
CA ILE A 140 4.42 9.18 -1.91
C ILE A 140 4.18 10.13 -3.09
N LEU A 141 3.42 9.67 -4.09
CA LEU A 141 3.16 10.45 -5.29
C LEU A 141 2.23 11.61 -4.91
N VAL A 142 2.66 12.81 -5.32
CA VAL A 142 2.04 14.14 -5.18
C VAL A 142 0.50 14.19 -5.43
N LYS A 143 -0.11 13.15 -5.99
CA LYS A 143 -1.57 13.06 -6.19
C LYS A 143 -2.35 12.88 -4.88
N ASP A 144 -1.79 12.24 -3.85
CA ASP A 144 -2.45 12.19 -2.54
C ASP A 144 -2.48 13.57 -1.87
N LEU A 145 -1.48 14.40 -2.11
CA LEU A 145 -1.52 15.81 -1.71
C LEU A 145 -2.55 16.62 -2.50
N GLN A 146 -2.89 16.24 -3.74
CA GLN A 146 -4.00 16.86 -4.49
C GLN A 146 -5.38 16.43 -3.98
N ALA A 147 -5.53 15.17 -3.55
CA ALA A 147 -6.75 14.69 -2.89
C ALA A 147 -6.96 15.41 -1.54
N ILE A 148 -5.90 15.55 -0.75
CA ILE A 148 -5.91 16.32 0.51
C ILE A 148 -6.17 17.82 0.25
N ALA A 149 -5.56 18.42 -0.78
CA ALA A 149 -5.82 19.82 -1.15
C ALA A 149 -7.25 20.08 -1.65
N SER A 150 -7.95 19.05 -2.12
CA SER A 150 -9.36 19.14 -2.56
C SER A 150 -10.36 19.11 -1.40
N LEU A 151 -9.92 18.71 -0.19
CA LEU A 151 -10.73 18.69 1.03
C LEU A 151 -10.69 20.02 1.81
N LEU A 152 -9.89 21.00 1.37
CA LEU A 152 -9.77 22.31 2.01
C LEU A 152 -10.82 23.30 1.45
N PRO A 153 -11.66 23.95 2.29
CA PRO A 153 -12.64 24.93 1.84
C PRO A 153 -11.96 26.27 1.51
N GLY A 154 -11.75 26.54 0.21
CA GLY A 154 -11.23 27.81 -0.28
C GLY A 154 -10.82 27.72 -1.75
N GLY A 155 -11.72 28.13 -2.65
CA GLY A 155 -11.56 27.98 -4.10
C GLY A 155 -10.54 28.92 -4.75
N ASP A 156 -9.25 28.69 -4.52
CA ASP A 156 -8.18 29.19 -5.39
C ASP A 156 -7.23 28.04 -5.73
N ARG A 157 -7.25 27.60 -6.99
CA ARG A 157 -6.35 26.55 -7.51
C ARG A 157 -4.96 27.16 -7.72
N PRO A 158 -3.90 26.75 -7.00
CA PRO A 158 -2.56 27.18 -7.34
C PRO A 158 -2.09 26.46 -8.60
N VAL A 159 -1.76 27.23 -9.64
CA VAL A 159 -0.98 26.73 -10.78
C VAL A 159 0.47 26.58 -10.32
N LEU A 160 0.88 25.35 -10.04
CA LEU A 160 2.27 24.98 -9.80
C LEU A 160 3.07 25.15 -11.10
N THR A 161 3.55 26.36 -11.34
CA THR A 161 4.68 26.57 -12.25
C THR A 161 5.92 26.42 -11.40
N VAL A 162 6.78 25.44 -11.70
CA VAL A 162 8.09 25.30 -11.05
C VAL A 162 9.07 26.18 -11.83
N PRO A 163 9.50 27.36 -11.34
CA PRO A 163 10.56 28.10 -12.00
C PRO A 163 11.91 27.45 -11.68
N GLU A 164 12.80 27.39 -12.68
CA GLU A 164 14.20 26.97 -12.50
C GLU A 164 14.86 27.76 -11.36
N PRO A 165 15.69 27.12 -10.51
CA PRO A 165 16.30 27.78 -9.37
C PRO A 165 17.41 28.73 -9.85
N ARG A 166 17.11 30.02 -9.85
CA ARG A 166 18.14 31.07 -9.73
C ARG A 166 18.16 31.58 -8.29
N TYR A 167 19.31 31.39 -7.64
CA TYR A 167 19.69 31.93 -6.34
C TYR A 167 19.47 33.46 -6.22
N PRO A 168 19.39 34.04 -5.00
CA PRO A 168 18.18 34.14 -4.18
C PRO A 168 17.70 35.60 -4.06
N PRO A 169 16.60 35.84 -3.33
CA PRO A 169 16.69 36.90 -2.34
C PRO A 169 16.30 36.41 -0.93
N ILE A 170 16.97 37.05 0.02
CA ILE A 170 16.77 36.96 1.46
C ILE A 170 15.32 37.34 1.76
N LEU A 171 14.51 36.37 2.19
CA LEU A 171 13.27 36.61 2.89
C LEU A 171 13.42 35.99 4.27
N GLU A 172 13.28 36.83 5.29
CA GLU A 172 13.30 36.39 6.69
C GLU A 172 12.17 35.37 6.91
N PRO A 173 12.43 34.26 7.63
CA PRO A 173 11.41 33.27 7.90
C PRO A 173 10.34 33.87 8.82
N ARG A 174 9.13 34.06 8.29
CA ARG A 174 7.92 34.19 9.12
C ARG A 174 7.79 32.91 9.93
N ALA A 175 7.60 33.04 11.24
CA ALA A 175 7.26 31.93 12.12
C ALA A 175 6.03 31.21 11.56
N VAL A 176 6.26 29.99 11.05
CA VAL A 176 5.20 29.07 10.65
C VAL A 176 4.66 28.44 11.94
N PRO A 177 3.34 28.40 12.17
CA PRO A 177 2.80 27.65 13.30
C PRO A 177 3.27 26.18 13.21
N ASP A 178 3.62 25.61 14.37
CA ASP A 178 4.13 24.23 14.52
C ASP A 178 3.19 23.25 13.83
N LEU A 179 3.60 22.82 12.64
CA LEU A 179 2.96 21.73 11.95
C LEU A 179 3.40 20.44 12.63
N GLY A 180 2.43 19.74 13.24
CA GLY A 180 2.50 18.37 13.73
C GLY A 180 3.80 18.04 14.45
N ASP A 181 3.77 18.01 15.79
CA ASP A 181 4.85 17.44 16.59
C ASP A 181 5.17 16.05 16.03
N THR A 182 6.28 15.94 15.30
CA THR A 182 6.84 14.66 14.89
C THR A 182 7.45 14.06 16.14
N ALA A 183 6.61 13.41 16.95
CA ALA A 183 7.08 12.65 18.08
C ALA A 183 7.81 11.41 17.53
N ALA A 184 9.14 11.45 17.55
CA ALA A 184 9.92 10.25 17.35
C ALA A 184 9.67 9.33 18.55
N GLY A 185 8.83 8.31 18.37
CA GLY A 185 8.66 7.26 19.36
C GLY A 185 9.97 6.51 19.55
N SER A 186 10.24 6.04 20.77
CA SER A 186 11.42 5.20 21.08
C SER A 186 11.45 3.89 20.28
N ASP A 187 10.33 3.53 19.65
CA ASP A 187 10.09 2.20 19.11
C ASP A 187 10.32 2.10 17.60
N GLY A 188 10.97 3.11 17.00
CA GLY A 188 11.19 3.15 15.56
C GLY A 188 9.94 3.53 14.76
N VAL A 189 8.99 4.20 15.43
CA VAL A 189 7.75 4.69 14.83
C VAL A 189 7.72 6.22 14.89
N SER A 190 7.30 6.84 13.80
CA SER A 190 7.03 8.28 13.71
C SER A 190 5.60 8.49 13.25
N GLU A 191 4.90 9.37 13.94
CA GLU A 191 3.55 9.77 13.58
C GLU A 191 3.58 11.20 13.02
N VAL A 192 2.81 11.43 11.97
CA VAL A 192 2.60 12.75 11.37
C VAL A 192 1.10 13.00 11.34
N THR A 193 0.62 13.89 12.20
CA THR A 193 -0.79 14.29 12.18
C THR A 193 -0.99 15.41 11.16
N VAL A 194 -1.92 15.21 10.24
CA VAL A 194 -2.33 16.17 9.22
C VAL A 194 -3.75 16.62 9.54
N THR A 195 -3.92 17.92 9.77
CA THR A 195 -5.21 18.54 10.03
C THR A 195 -5.80 19.16 8.77
N THR A 196 -7.10 19.43 8.78
CA THR A 196 -7.77 20.20 7.70
C THR A 196 -7.28 21.65 7.58
N GLY A 197 -6.42 22.15 8.47
CA GLY A 197 -5.78 23.46 8.33
C GLY A 197 -4.48 23.44 7.54
N ASP A 198 -3.92 22.25 7.30
CA ASP A 198 -2.56 22.10 6.82
C ASP A 198 -2.47 22.21 5.30
N SER A 199 -1.56 23.06 4.83
CA SER A 199 -1.27 23.16 3.40
C SER A 199 -0.44 21.96 2.91
N ALA A 200 -0.58 21.62 1.63
CA ALA A 200 0.22 20.56 1.01
C ALA A 200 1.74 20.81 1.15
N ALA A 201 2.18 22.07 1.13
CA ALA A 201 3.58 22.44 1.34
C ALA A 201 4.06 22.13 2.77
N GLN A 202 3.21 22.38 3.76
CA GLN A 202 3.49 22.03 5.15
C GLN A 202 3.60 20.51 5.32
N VAL A 203 2.63 19.75 4.81
CA VAL A 203 2.66 18.27 4.87
C VAL A 203 3.93 17.73 4.21
N ALA A 204 4.31 18.25 3.03
CA ALA A 204 5.54 17.85 2.36
C ALA A 204 6.80 18.14 3.19
N VAL A 205 6.85 19.27 3.89
CA VAL A 205 7.96 19.61 4.79
C VAL A 205 8.02 18.66 5.98
N ALA A 206 6.88 18.26 6.56
CA ALA A 206 6.87 17.28 7.64
C ALA A 206 7.32 15.89 7.17
N LEU A 207 6.81 15.43 6.02
CA LEU A 207 7.23 14.16 5.43
C LEU A 207 8.73 14.14 5.07
N ALA A 208 9.28 15.27 4.63
CA ALA A 208 10.71 15.41 4.34
C ALA A 208 11.61 15.32 5.59
N ARG A 209 11.05 15.46 6.80
CA ARG A 209 11.80 15.29 8.07
C ARG A 209 11.87 13.83 8.52
N LEU A 210 11.08 12.94 7.94
CA LEU A 210 11.11 11.52 8.27
C LEU A 210 12.47 10.91 7.87
N PRO A 211 12.97 9.91 8.60
CA PRO A 211 14.14 9.16 8.17
C PRO A 211 13.96 8.62 6.75
N VAL A 212 15.02 8.61 5.93
CA VAL A 212 14.98 8.05 4.55
C VAL A 212 14.49 6.60 4.51
N ARG A 213 14.64 5.88 5.62
CA ARG A 213 14.18 4.50 5.81
C ARG A 213 12.76 4.37 6.36
N ALA A 214 12.09 5.47 6.66
CA ALA A 214 10.68 5.47 7.06
C ALA A 214 9.83 4.83 5.96
N ARG A 215 8.88 4.01 6.39
CA ARG A 215 7.90 3.32 5.56
C ARG A 215 6.54 3.59 6.14
N PHE A 216 5.63 4.04 5.30
CA PHE A 216 4.24 4.23 5.68
C PHE A 216 3.65 2.87 6.10
N VAL A 217 2.96 2.85 7.23
CA VAL A 217 2.32 1.66 7.78
C VAL A 217 0.83 1.76 7.58
N GLU A 218 0.23 2.82 8.11
CA GLU A 218 -1.21 3.03 8.09
C GLU A 218 -1.55 4.50 8.35
N SER A 219 -2.83 4.83 8.17
CA SER A 219 -3.39 6.11 8.52
C SER A 219 -4.69 5.92 9.29
N TYR A 220 -4.92 6.73 10.32
CA TYR A 220 -6.17 6.71 11.10
C TYR A 220 -6.62 8.12 11.46
N GLY A 221 -7.92 8.26 11.76
CA GLY A 221 -8.56 9.53 12.07
C GLY A 221 -9.58 9.96 11.00
N ASP A 222 -10.52 10.81 11.40
CA ASP A 222 -11.66 11.25 10.56
C ASP A 222 -11.44 12.69 10.07
N VAL A 223 -11.39 13.65 10.99
CA VAL A 223 -11.14 15.08 10.68
C VAL A 223 -9.65 15.38 10.60
N ASP A 224 -8.87 14.87 11.56
CA ASP A 224 -7.41 14.94 11.55
C ASP A 224 -6.89 13.54 11.24
N THR A 225 -6.05 13.42 10.21
CA THR A 225 -5.50 12.15 9.75
C THR A 225 -4.08 11.99 10.29
N THR A 226 -3.86 11.00 11.14
CA THR A 226 -2.53 10.60 11.59
C THR A 226 -1.95 9.58 10.63
N LEU A 227 -0.80 9.90 10.05
CA LEU A 227 0.00 9.01 9.21
C LEU A 227 1.08 8.34 10.07
N VAL A 228 1.10 7.02 10.11
CA VAL A 228 2.07 6.23 10.88
C VAL A 228 3.17 5.74 9.95
N PHE A 229 4.42 5.99 10.36
CA PHE A 229 5.61 5.52 9.67
C PHE A 229 6.45 4.65 10.60
N SER A 230 6.92 3.51 10.12
CA SER A 230 7.93 2.70 10.82
C SER A 230 9.26 2.80 10.09
N TYR A 231 10.36 2.71 10.82
CA TYR A 231 11.69 2.55 10.25
C TYR A 231 12.40 1.43 10.99
N ALA A 232 13.08 0.56 10.24
CA ALA A 232 13.89 -0.48 10.84
C ALA A 232 15.03 0.18 11.63
N THR A 233 14.96 0.07 12.96
CA THR A 233 16.11 0.31 13.82
C THR A 233 17.17 -0.67 13.38
N GLU A 234 18.32 -0.19 12.88
CA GLU A 234 19.40 -1.11 12.52
C GLU A 234 19.66 -2.02 13.72
N PRO A 235 19.76 -3.35 13.52
CA PRO A 235 20.08 -4.26 14.60
C PRO A 235 21.39 -3.76 15.19
N SER A 236 21.30 -3.20 16.39
CA SER A 236 22.43 -2.56 17.05
C SER A 236 23.52 -3.62 17.15
N ALA A 237 24.63 -3.44 16.43
CA ALA A 237 25.75 -4.38 16.38
C ALA A 237 26.50 -4.52 17.72
N ARG A 238 25.83 -4.19 18.83
CA ARG A 238 26.30 -4.28 20.21
C ARG A 238 25.44 -5.28 20.96
N SER A 239 25.82 -6.56 20.89
CA SER A 239 25.97 -7.40 22.10
C SER A 239 26.55 -8.80 21.79
N GLU A 240 27.48 -8.95 20.84
CA GLU A 240 28.22 -10.22 20.69
C GLU A 240 29.55 -10.26 21.47
N ALA A 241 29.93 -9.19 22.16
CA ALA A 241 31.21 -9.11 22.88
C ALA A 241 31.21 -9.61 24.34
N SER A 242 30.11 -10.16 24.87
CA SER A 242 30.03 -10.52 26.31
C SER A 242 29.69 -11.97 26.66
N SER A 243 29.61 -12.89 25.69
CA SER A 243 29.34 -14.32 25.98
C SER A 243 30.53 -15.27 25.81
N ASN A 244 31.75 -14.77 25.57
CA ASN A 244 32.91 -15.65 25.30
C ASN A 244 33.91 -15.81 26.45
N ASN A 245 33.51 -15.61 27.72
CA ASN A 245 34.45 -15.76 28.85
C ASN A 245 33.89 -16.47 30.09
N GLN A 246 33.09 -17.52 29.90
CA GLN A 246 32.63 -18.38 30.99
C GLN A 246 32.66 -19.87 30.64
N ILE A 247 33.79 -20.34 30.10
CA ILE A 247 34.18 -21.76 30.21
C ILE A 247 35.36 -21.82 31.19
N GLN A 248 35.08 -21.56 32.47
CA GLN A 248 35.90 -22.03 33.58
C GLN A 248 35.38 -23.40 34.01
N GLN A 249 36.24 -24.41 33.85
CA GLN A 249 36.38 -25.57 34.73
C GLN A 249 35.18 -26.51 34.88
N CYS A 250 35.03 -27.44 33.92
CA CYS A 250 34.53 -28.77 34.25
C CYS A 250 35.74 -29.65 34.61
N GLU A 251 36.02 -29.76 35.91
CA GLU A 251 36.91 -30.76 36.48
C GLU A 251 36.40 -32.17 36.13
N ALA A 252 37.29 -33.01 35.61
CA ALA A 252 36.98 -34.41 35.31
C ALA A 252 36.84 -35.22 36.61
N PRO A 253 35.77 -35.99 36.81
CA PRO A 253 35.68 -36.90 37.94
C PRO A 253 36.63 -38.10 37.76
N PRO A 254 37.28 -38.59 38.84
CA PRO A 254 38.16 -39.75 38.75
C PRO A 254 37.37 -41.03 38.45
N ALA A 255 37.90 -41.82 37.52
CA ALA A 255 37.37 -43.12 37.13
C ALA A 255 37.30 -44.06 38.34
N GLN A 256 36.08 -44.44 38.73
CA GLN A 256 35.87 -45.58 39.62
C GLN A 256 35.75 -46.85 38.79
N ALA A 257 36.70 -47.76 39.00
CA ALA A 257 36.69 -49.11 38.47
C ALA A 257 35.60 -49.94 39.17
N VAL A 258 34.68 -50.52 38.38
CA VAL A 258 33.72 -51.51 38.87
C VAL A 258 34.15 -52.89 38.36
N PRO A 259 34.40 -53.88 39.24
CA PRO A 259 34.79 -55.21 38.84
C PRO A 259 33.60 -56.01 38.31
N TYR A 260 33.81 -56.69 37.18
CA TYR A 260 32.89 -57.63 36.57
C TYR A 260 32.90 -58.92 37.39
N SER A 261 31.88 -59.15 38.21
CA SER A 261 31.63 -60.46 38.81
C SER A 261 30.79 -61.30 37.85
N ALA A 262 31.37 -62.42 37.44
CA ALA A 262 30.72 -63.53 36.76
C ALA A 262 29.87 -64.34 37.75
N GLN A 263 28.72 -64.86 37.29
CA GLN A 263 27.91 -65.97 37.83
C GLN A 263 26.60 -66.02 37.03
N ASP A 264 26.01 -67.13 36.60
CA ASP A 264 26.33 -68.56 36.48
C ASP A 264 25.44 -69.07 35.31
#